data_AF-A0A2G6EVD1-F1
#
_entry.id   AF-A0A2G6EVD1-F1
#
_cell.length_a   1.000
_cell.length_b   1.000
_cell.length_c   1.000
_cell.angle_alpha   90.00
_cell.angle_beta   90.00
_cell.angle_gamma   90.00
#
_symmetry.space_group_name_H-M   'P 1'
#
loop_
_entity.id
_entity.type
_entity.pdbx_description
1 polymer ?
#
loop_
_entity_poly.entity_id
_entity_poly.type
_entity_poly.pdbx_seq_one_letter_code
_entity_poly.pdbx_strand_id
1 'polypeptide(L)'
;MTRNLDITAQIADGDFTNPPLTPYNHVSPWIGLKLLAVYFALGFVLGFVNFFIILVSEWLALLLYILFGLFVPAIMLTLIATNSILETLNPKRWWETINEQVGTSNYAVLIALMVATMIISQIMGVLMEQITGNMLSLLVIMVVFIYIMFHIQSSNHYLMGFMTQKDIPDSEKADFSGYKERPRVKSQPAEAGNPILADAKTCMRSGHFEDAANLLNNLIANKAAPVIDKIHAYQMLVDVYRQLEQPAQILQTQHELLHYVTREAPHYKTKILSTVMALVKAGEFTPTPDEVHEIATLALAENQPELVLSLVGKFAKQVPEHPDVVANYLLAAKALDKQGQYEKAYRLLGGLIKKYPEHALMIEVKSEFLSVKRKLVQKQTAAKLQQPK
;
A
#
# COMPACT_ATOMS: atom_id res chain seq x y z
N MET A 1 4.46 27.20 -18.12
CA MET A 1 5.61 26.61 -18.84
C MET A 1 6.70 26.10 -17.88
N THR A 2 6.97 26.80 -16.78
CA THR A 2 8.00 26.45 -15.77
C THR A 2 7.69 25.21 -14.91
N ARG A 3 6.42 24.82 -14.73
CA ARG A 3 6.00 23.76 -13.78
C ARG A 3 6.10 22.31 -14.30
N ASN A 4 6.14 22.09 -15.62
CA ASN A 4 6.28 20.74 -16.18
C ASN A 4 7.74 20.28 -16.30
N LEU A 5 8.70 21.22 -16.29
CA LEU A 5 10.13 20.89 -16.22
C LEU A 5 10.55 20.31 -14.87
N ASP A 6 9.74 20.56 -13.83
CA ASP A 6 10.03 20.25 -12.43
C ASP A 6 10.06 18.73 -12.13
N ILE A 7 9.18 17.94 -12.77
CA ILE A 7 9.11 16.48 -12.54
C ILE A 7 10.30 15.77 -13.20
N THR A 8 10.64 16.15 -14.43
CA THR A 8 11.85 15.65 -15.10
C THR A 8 13.12 16.04 -14.37
N ALA A 9 13.16 17.26 -13.79
CA ALA A 9 14.28 17.72 -12.99
C ALA A 9 14.39 16.96 -11.66
N GLN A 10 13.27 16.71 -10.97
CA GLN A 10 13.22 15.87 -9.76
C GLN A 10 13.76 14.46 -10.01
N ILE A 11 13.39 13.84 -11.14
CA ILE A 11 13.87 12.51 -11.50
C ILE A 11 15.34 12.51 -11.92
N ALA A 12 15.78 13.57 -12.62
CA ALA A 12 17.19 13.75 -12.99
C ALA A 12 18.10 14.01 -11.76
N ASP A 13 17.57 14.67 -10.73
CA ASP A 13 18.24 14.93 -9.46
C ASP A 13 18.23 13.71 -8.50
N GLY A 14 17.62 12.59 -8.91
CA GLY A 14 17.55 11.35 -8.13
C GLY A 14 16.54 11.40 -6.97
N ASP A 15 15.60 12.34 -7.01
CA ASP A 15 14.55 12.49 -6.01
C ASP A 15 13.38 11.51 -6.30
N PHE A 16 13.49 10.31 -5.73
CA PHE A 16 12.49 9.24 -5.80
C PHE A 16 11.58 9.19 -4.56
N THR A 17 11.46 10.28 -3.81
CA THR A 17 10.89 10.30 -2.44
C THR A 17 9.41 9.88 -2.33
N ASN A 18 8.68 9.74 -3.45
CA ASN A 18 7.33 9.18 -3.50
C ASN A 18 7.21 8.09 -4.58
N PRO A 19 7.69 6.85 -4.37
CA PRO A 19 7.52 5.82 -5.38
C PRO A 19 6.03 5.65 -5.75
N PRO A 20 5.69 5.50 -7.05
CA PRO A 20 4.34 5.36 -7.53
C PRO A 20 3.94 3.90 -7.38
N LEU A 21 3.87 3.45 -6.13
CA LEU A 21 3.21 2.22 -5.79
C LEU A 21 1.92 2.63 -5.11
N THR A 22 0.93 3.11 -5.84
CA THR A 22 -0.41 3.27 -5.25
C THR A 22 -0.76 2.02 -4.43
N PRO A 23 -1.36 2.16 -3.22
CA PRO A 23 -1.82 0.98 -2.52
C PRO A 23 -2.79 0.27 -3.48
N TYR A 24 -2.62 -1.04 -3.61
CA TYR A 24 -3.19 -1.95 -4.62
C TYR A 24 -4.73 -2.06 -4.63
N ASN A 25 -5.48 -1.01 -4.31
CA ASN A 25 -6.92 -1.09 -4.06
C ASN A 25 -7.83 -0.54 -5.17
N HIS A 26 -7.29 0.08 -6.25
CA HIS A 26 -8.13 0.64 -7.33
C HIS A 26 -7.83 0.12 -8.75
N VAL A 27 -6.75 -0.65 -8.93
CA VAL A 27 -6.47 -1.25 -10.24
C VAL A 27 -7.19 -2.58 -10.33
N SER A 28 -8.17 -2.68 -11.23
CA SER A 28 -8.88 -3.94 -11.49
C SER A 28 -7.87 -5.07 -11.73
N PRO A 29 -8.01 -6.24 -11.08
CA PRO A 29 -7.12 -7.39 -11.34
C PRO A 29 -7.16 -7.84 -12.80
N TRP A 30 -8.15 -7.38 -13.57
CA TRP A 30 -8.31 -7.66 -14.99
C TRP A 30 -7.69 -6.60 -15.92
N ILE A 31 -7.02 -5.57 -15.40
CA ILE A 31 -6.46 -4.47 -16.23
C ILE A 31 -5.49 -5.01 -17.30
N GLY A 32 -4.68 -6.02 -16.97
CA GLY A 32 -3.76 -6.65 -17.91
C GLY A 32 -4.49 -7.37 -19.05
N LEU A 33 -5.60 -8.05 -18.73
CA LEU A 33 -6.44 -8.69 -19.73
C LEU A 33 -7.16 -7.66 -20.61
N LYS A 34 -7.61 -6.54 -20.02
CA LYS A 34 -8.20 -5.42 -20.77
C LYS A 34 -7.17 -4.77 -21.70
N LEU A 35 -5.92 -4.61 -21.26
CA LEU A 35 -4.84 -4.05 -22.07
C LEU A 35 -4.53 -4.97 -23.26
N LEU A 36 -4.49 -6.28 -23.03
CA LEU A 36 -4.32 -7.27 -24.09
C LEU A 36 -5.47 -7.21 -25.10
N ALA A 37 -6.71 -7.07 -24.64
CA ALA A 37 -7.87 -6.91 -25.52
C ALA A 37 -7.82 -5.62 -26.35
N VAL A 38 -7.40 -4.50 -25.74
CA VAL A 38 -7.19 -3.22 -26.43
C VAL A 38 -6.10 -3.35 -27.50
N TYR A 39 -4.94 -3.92 -27.16
CA TYR A 39 -3.86 -4.12 -28.13
C TYR A 39 -4.24 -5.07 -29.25
N PHE A 40 -5.04 -6.10 -28.98
CA PHE A 40 -5.56 -6.98 -30.02
C PHE A 40 -6.51 -6.24 -30.96
N ALA A 41 -7.44 -5.45 -30.42
CA ALA A 41 -8.38 -4.67 -31.22
C ALA A 41 -7.67 -3.60 -32.07
N LEU A 42 -6.77 -2.81 -31.47
CA LEU A 42 -5.98 -1.80 -32.20
C LEU A 42 -5.03 -2.46 -33.20
N GLY A 43 -4.39 -3.55 -32.82
CA GLY A 43 -3.50 -4.32 -33.71
C GLY A 43 -4.23 -4.89 -34.91
N PHE A 44 -5.47 -5.36 -34.75
CA PHE A 44 -6.32 -5.82 -35.85
C PHE A 44 -6.67 -4.67 -36.80
N VAL A 45 -7.12 -3.52 -36.27
CA VAL A 45 -7.47 -2.34 -37.07
C VAL A 45 -6.24 -1.80 -37.81
N LEU A 46 -5.12 -1.64 -37.10
CA LEU A 46 -3.86 -1.18 -37.69
C LEU A 46 -3.34 -2.16 -38.72
N GLY A 47 -3.36 -3.46 -38.44
CA GLY A 47 -2.93 -4.50 -39.39
C GLY A 47 -3.78 -4.48 -40.65
N PHE A 48 -5.09 -4.33 -40.51
CA PHE A 48 -6.01 -4.20 -41.64
C PHE A 48 -5.72 -2.95 -42.47
N VAL A 49 -5.56 -1.78 -41.84
CA VAL A 49 -5.22 -0.53 -42.54
C VAL A 49 -3.84 -0.63 -43.21
N ASN A 50 -2.86 -1.18 -42.49
CA ASN A 50 -1.50 -1.31 -42.94
C ASN A 50 -1.36 -2.30 -44.11
N PHE A 51 -2.19 -3.34 -44.16
CA PHE A 51 -2.26 -4.28 -45.28
C PHE A 51 -2.55 -3.57 -46.61
N PHE A 52 -3.37 -2.51 -46.61
CA PHE A 52 -3.60 -1.73 -47.84
C PHE A 52 -2.50 -0.70 -48.10
N ILE A 53 -1.95 -0.08 -47.05
CA ILE A 53 -0.89 0.93 -47.19
C ILE A 53 0.40 0.32 -47.74
N ILE A 54 0.77 -0.88 -47.31
CA ILE A 54 2.00 -1.54 -47.74
C ILE A 54 2.00 -1.86 -49.24
N LEU A 55 0.81 -2.04 -49.84
CA LEU A 55 0.66 -2.22 -51.30
C LEU A 55 0.99 -0.95 -52.08
N VAL A 56 0.95 0.22 -51.43
CA VAL A 56 1.26 1.53 -52.02
C VAL A 56 2.69 1.96 -51.67
N SER A 57 3.06 1.85 -50.39
CA SER A 57 4.37 2.27 -49.90
C SER A 57 4.71 1.60 -48.56
N GLU A 58 5.81 0.86 -48.54
CA GLU A 58 6.40 0.31 -47.32
C GLU A 58 6.82 1.39 -46.33
N TRP A 59 7.31 2.53 -46.83
CA TRP A 59 7.70 3.66 -45.98
C TRP A 59 6.50 4.31 -45.29
N LEU A 60 5.37 4.40 -45.98
CA LEU A 60 4.14 4.93 -45.39
C LEU A 60 3.58 3.97 -44.33
N ALA A 61 3.68 2.67 -44.58
CA ALA A 61 3.33 1.63 -43.62
C ALA A 61 4.20 1.71 -42.36
N LEU A 62 5.53 1.87 -42.53
CA LEU A 62 6.46 2.07 -41.42
C LEU A 62 6.16 3.34 -40.63
N LEU A 63 5.89 4.45 -41.32
CA LEU A 63 5.54 5.72 -40.68
C LEU A 63 4.29 5.58 -39.81
N LEU A 64 3.26 4.85 -40.28
CA LEU A 64 2.05 4.59 -39.51
C LEU A 64 2.36 3.85 -38.20
N TYR A 65 3.21 2.82 -38.23
CA TYR A 65 3.62 2.12 -37.02
C TYR A 65 4.40 3.00 -36.04
N ILE A 66 5.31 3.84 -36.56
CA ILE A 66 6.05 4.79 -35.73
C ILE A 66 5.08 5.75 -35.05
N LEU A 67 4.17 6.36 -35.82
CA LEU A 67 3.18 7.29 -35.29
C LEU A 67 2.27 6.62 -34.26
N PHE A 68 1.83 5.39 -34.49
CA PHE A 68 1.05 4.64 -33.50
C PHE A 68 1.85 4.31 -32.24
N GLY A 69 3.13 3.95 -32.39
CA GLY A 69 4.05 3.70 -31.29
C GLY A 69 4.15 4.89 -30.32
N LEU A 70 4.08 6.11 -30.84
CA LEU A 70 4.07 7.34 -30.03
C LEU A 70 2.85 7.47 -29.11
N PHE A 71 1.75 6.76 -29.39
CA PHE A 71 0.53 6.79 -28.58
C PHE A 71 0.42 5.63 -27.58
N VAL A 72 1.33 4.65 -27.61
CA VAL A 72 1.30 3.49 -26.69
C VAL A 72 1.24 3.91 -25.21
N PRO A 73 2.05 4.89 -24.74
CA PRO A 73 1.95 5.36 -23.35
C PRO A 73 0.58 5.97 -23.06
N ALA A 74 0.04 6.78 -23.97
CA ALA A 74 -1.28 7.39 -23.80
C ALA A 74 -2.42 6.34 -23.77
N ILE A 75 -2.34 5.28 -24.58
CA ILE A 75 -3.29 4.16 -24.58
C ILE A 75 -3.30 3.49 -23.21
N MET A 76 -2.11 3.18 -22.68
CA MET A 76 -1.97 2.54 -21.36
C MET A 76 -2.52 3.44 -20.24
N LEU A 77 -2.17 4.72 -20.24
CA LEU A 77 -2.65 5.69 -19.25
C LEU A 77 -4.17 5.88 -19.31
N THR A 78 -4.74 5.95 -20.52
CA THR A 78 -6.19 6.08 -20.70
C THR A 78 -6.92 4.86 -20.14
N LEU A 79 -6.38 3.66 -20.34
CA LEU A 79 -6.97 2.44 -19.78
C LEU A 79 -6.90 2.40 -18.26
N ILE A 80 -5.77 2.83 -17.69
CA ILE A 80 -5.60 2.90 -16.24
C ILE A 80 -6.58 3.91 -15.65
N ALA A 81 -6.72 5.09 -16.27
CA ALA A 81 -7.60 6.16 -15.80
C ALA A 81 -9.09 5.82 -15.93
N THR A 82 -9.51 5.21 -17.04
CA THR A 82 -10.93 4.97 -17.34
C THR A 82 -11.41 3.56 -16.97
N ASN A 83 -10.49 2.62 -16.81
CA ASN A 83 -10.76 1.19 -16.64
C ASN A 83 -11.73 0.62 -17.71
N SER A 84 -11.81 1.25 -18.89
CA SER A 84 -12.77 0.97 -19.95
C SER A 84 -12.08 0.74 -21.30
N ILE A 85 -12.32 -0.43 -21.89
CA ILE A 85 -11.76 -0.80 -23.21
C ILE A 85 -12.29 0.16 -24.29
N LEU A 86 -13.60 0.43 -24.30
CA LEU A 86 -14.23 1.26 -25.33
C LEU A 86 -13.73 2.71 -25.29
N GLU A 87 -13.53 3.26 -24.09
CA GLU A 87 -12.96 4.61 -23.96
C GLU A 87 -11.51 4.65 -24.38
N THR A 88 -10.76 3.57 -24.12
CA THR A 88 -9.35 3.46 -24.52
C THR A 88 -9.19 3.32 -26.02
N LEU A 89 -10.18 2.80 -26.76
CA LEU A 89 -10.12 2.72 -28.22
C LEU A 89 -10.38 4.07 -28.91
N ASN A 90 -10.79 5.11 -28.17
CA ASN A 90 -11.08 6.42 -28.74
C ASN A 90 -9.80 7.28 -28.85
N PRO A 91 -9.32 7.61 -30.07
CA PRO A 91 -8.09 8.38 -30.25
C PRO A 91 -8.13 9.78 -29.62
N LYS A 92 -9.33 10.36 -29.48
CA LYS A 92 -9.51 11.65 -28.82
C LYS A 92 -9.08 11.60 -27.35
N ARG A 93 -9.37 10.48 -26.66
CA ARG A 93 -8.98 10.30 -25.26
C ARG A 93 -7.47 10.26 -25.08
N TRP A 94 -6.73 9.72 -26.05
CA TRP A 94 -5.27 9.72 -26.00
C TRP A 94 -4.73 11.15 -26.01
N TRP A 95 -5.31 12.01 -26.85
CA TRP A 95 -4.93 13.42 -26.93
C TRP A 95 -5.30 14.20 -25.66
N GLU A 96 -6.47 13.93 -25.09
CA GLU A 96 -6.89 14.49 -23.78
C GLU A 96 -5.92 14.05 -22.68
N THR A 97 -5.59 12.76 -22.57
CA THR A 97 -4.62 12.22 -21.61
C THR A 97 -3.23 12.86 -21.75
N ILE A 98 -2.74 13.05 -22.98
CA ILE A 98 -1.43 13.67 -23.23
C ILE A 98 -1.40 15.13 -22.73
N ASN A 99 -2.43 15.91 -23.02
CA ASN A 99 -2.43 17.35 -22.75
C ASN A 99 -2.86 17.68 -21.31
N GLU A 100 -3.86 16.97 -20.79
CA GLU A 100 -4.52 17.29 -19.53
C GLU A 100 -3.87 16.57 -18.35
N GLN A 101 -3.60 15.27 -18.48
CA GLN A 101 -3.07 14.46 -17.36
C GLN A 101 -1.53 14.52 -17.30
N VAL A 102 -0.85 14.30 -18.44
CA VAL A 102 0.61 14.17 -18.45
C VAL A 102 1.32 15.50 -18.69
N GLY A 103 0.85 16.27 -19.66
CA GLY A 103 1.51 17.47 -20.17
C GLY A 103 2.55 17.14 -21.25
N THR A 104 2.65 18.00 -22.27
CA THR A 104 3.43 17.75 -23.49
C THR A 104 4.93 17.55 -23.26
N SER A 105 5.58 18.29 -22.35
CA SER A 105 7.03 18.10 -22.09
C SER A 105 7.33 16.79 -21.37
N ASN A 106 6.46 16.38 -20.45
CA ASN A 106 6.56 15.10 -19.73
C ASN A 106 6.32 13.92 -20.67
N TYR A 107 5.36 14.07 -21.59
CA TYR A 107 5.09 13.07 -22.60
C TYR A 107 6.26 12.89 -23.58
N ALA A 108 6.98 13.97 -23.91
CA ALA A 108 8.18 13.90 -24.74
C ALA A 108 9.29 13.03 -24.10
N VAL A 109 9.36 12.98 -22.77
CA VAL A 109 10.33 12.15 -22.03
C VAL A 109 9.96 10.67 -22.12
N LEU A 110 8.67 10.33 -22.00
CA LEU A 110 8.17 8.97 -22.22
C LEU A 110 8.51 8.49 -23.65
N ILE A 111 8.31 9.34 -24.64
CA ILE A 111 8.69 9.06 -26.03
C ILE A 111 10.21 8.88 -26.14
N ALA A 112 11.01 9.76 -25.55
CA ALA A 112 12.48 9.67 -25.61
C ALA A 112 13.00 8.36 -25.01
N LEU A 113 12.42 7.91 -23.89
CA LEU A 113 12.74 6.60 -23.28
C LEU A 113 12.35 5.44 -24.20
N MET A 114 11.17 5.49 -24.84
CA MET A 114 10.79 4.48 -25.82
C MET A 114 11.75 4.44 -27.01
N VAL A 115 12.12 5.59 -27.56
CA VAL A 115 13.10 5.67 -28.65
C VAL A 115 14.46 5.12 -28.21
N ALA A 116 14.89 5.41 -26.97
CA ALA A 116 16.10 4.82 -26.40
C ALA A 116 16.01 3.29 -26.33
N THR A 117 14.87 2.72 -25.92
CA THR A 117 14.70 1.25 -25.92
C THR A 117 14.80 0.66 -27.33
N MET A 118 14.27 1.34 -28.33
CA MET A 118 14.37 0.91 -29.73
C MET A 118 15.82 0.93 -30.20
N ILE A 119 16.55 2.01 -29.93
CA ILE A 119 17.97 2.14 -30.30
C ILE A 119 18.81 1.05 -29.61
N ILE A 120 18.63 0.84 -28.30
CA ILE A 120 19.37 -0.18 -27.54
C ILE A 120 19.06 -1.58 -28.08
N SER A 121 17.81 -1.85 -28.46
CA SER A 121 17.42 -3.13 -29.07
C SER A 121 18.11 -3.37 -30.41
N GLN A 122 18.28 -2.33 -31.23
CA GLN A 122 19.01 -2.41 -32.50
C GLN A 122 20.52 -2.63 -32.29
N ILE A 123 21.14 -1.87 -31.38
CA ILE A 123 22.55 -2.03 -31.01
C ILE A 123 22.80 -3.47 -30.52
N MET A 124 21.90 -3.97 -29.69
CA MET A 124 21.97 -5.33 -29.18
C MET A 124 21.88 -6.38 -30.30
N GLY A 125 20.99 -6.18 -31.27
CA GLY A 125 20.88 -7.08 -32.43
C GLY A 125 22.20 -7.21 -33.18
N VAL A 126 22.85 -6.08 -33.46
CA VAL A 126 24.18 -6.05 -34.12
C VAL A 126 25.25 -6.73 -33.25
N LEU A 127 25.26 -6.48 -31.94
CA LEU A 127 26.21 -7.11 -31.02
C LEU A 127 26.03 -8.63 -30.95
N MET A 128 24.79 -9.13 -30.95
CA MET A 128 24.50 -10.57 -30.96
C MET A 128 24.98 -11.24 -32.25
N GLU A 129 24.84 -10.57 -33.39
CA GLU A 129 25.34 -11.07 -34.68
C GLU A 129 26.87 -11.15 -34.73
N GLN A 130 27.57 -10.24 -34.04
CA GLN A 130 29.04 -10.24 -33.99
C GLN A 130 29.63 -11.25 -32.99
N ILE A 131 28.85 -11.70 -32.00
CA ILE A 131 29.31 -12.53 -30.88
C ILE A 131 28.88 -14.00 -31.09
N THR A 132 28.96 -14.46 -32.34
CA THR A 132 28.67 -15.83 -32.73
C THR A 132 29.85 -16.75 -32.40
N GLY A 133 29.66 -17.73 -31.52
CA GLY A 133 30.63 -18.83 -31.34
C GLY A 133 30.83 -19.33 -29.92
N ASN A 134 30.41 -18.57 -28.90
CA ASN A 134 30.48 -19.01 -27.50
C ASN A 134 29.11 -18.86 -26.81
N MET A 135 28.49 -20.00 -26.48
CA MET A 135 27.20 -20.05 -25.77
C MET A 135 27.21 -19.28 -24.45
N LEU A 136 28.35 -19.25 -23.75
CA LEU A 136 28.47 -18.50 -22.51
C LEU A 136 28.42 -16.99 -22.76
N SER A 137 29.08 -16.50 -23.81
CA SER A 137 29.06 -15.09 -24.20
C SER A 137 27.65 -14.66 -24.59
N LEU A 138 26.94 -15.48 -25.37
CA LEU A 138 25.55 -15.22 -25.74
C LEU A 138 24.62 -15.17 -24.51
N LEU A 139 24.77 -16.10 -23.56
CA LEU A 139 23.99 -16.08 -22.31
C LEU A 139 24.26 -14.84 -21.47
N VAL A 140 25.53 -14.46 -21.30
CA VAL A 140 25.90 -13.27 -20.51
C VAL A 140 25.30 -12.01 -21.14
N ILE A 141 25.43 -11.86 -22.45
CA ILE A 141 24.91 -10.70 -23.18
C ILE A 141 23.38 -10.66 -23.11
N MET A 142 22.71 -11.81 -23.23
CA MET A 142 21.26 -11.90 -23.08
C MET A 142 20.79 -11.48 -21.69
N VAL A 143 21.48 -11.92 -20.63
CA VAL A 143 21.15 -11.54 -19.24
C VAL A 143 21.35 -10.03 -19.03
N VAL A 144 22.46 -9.46 -19.51
CA VAL A 144 22.72 -8.02 -19.44
C VAL A 144 21.65 -7.23 -20.19
N PHE A 145 21.23 -7.69 -21.36
CA PHE A 145 20.18 -7.04 -22.14
C PHE A 145 18.82 -7.10 -21.46
N ILE A 146 18.42 -8.27 -20.94
CA ILE A 146 17.18 -8.43 -20.18
C ILE A 146 17.19 -7.49 -18.98
N TYR A 147 18.32 -7.39 -18.27
CA TYR A 147 18.48 -6.49 -17.14
C TYR A 147 18.30 -5.01 -17.57
N ILE A 148 18.99 -4.56 -18.61
CA ILE A 148 18.86 -3.18 -19.13
C ILE A 148 17.42 -2.89 -19.57
N MET A 149 16.81 -3.79 -20.34
CA MET A 149 15.43 -3.63 -20.82
C MET A 149 14.44 -3.59 -19.66
N PHE A 150 14.60 -4.48 -18.67
CA PHE A 150 13.78 -4.48 -17.48
C PHE A 150 13.90 -3.16 -16.72
N HIS A 151 15.11 -2.62 -16.55
CA HIS A 151 15.32 -1.34 -15.89
C HIS A 151 14.71 -0.16 -16.64
N ILE A 152 14.84 -0.10 -17.96
CA ILE A 152 14.24 1.00 -18.73
C ILE A 152 12.71 0.89 -18.75
N GLN A 153 12.17 -0.32 -18.93
CA GLN A 153 10.72 -0.52 -18.91
C GLN A 153 10.12 -0.24 -17.53
N SER A 154 10.74 -0.72 -16.45
CA SER A 154 10.30 -0.40 -15.09
C SER A 154 10.37 1.10 -14.80
N SER A 155 11.44 1.77 -15.24
CA SER A 155 11.56 3.24 -15.14
C SER A 155 10.45 3.96 -15.92
N ASN A 156 10.10 3.49 -17.12
CA ASN A 156 9.02 4.07 -17.92
C ASN A 156 7.65 3.90 -17.25
N HIS A 157 7.37 2.71 -16.69
CA HIS A 157 6.15 2.45 -15.92
C HIS A 157 6.06 3.27 -14.63
N TYR A 158 7.20 3.41 -13.96
CA TYR A 158 7.36 4.23 -12.77
C TYR A 158 7.09 5.71 -13.10
N LEU A 159 7.67 6.22 -14.19
CA LEU A 159 7.43 7.58 -14.67
C LEU A 159 5.95 7.85 -14.99
N MET A 160 5.26 6.90 -15.64
CA MET A 160 3.82 6.97 -15.89
C MET A 160 3.00 7.03 -14.59
N GLY A 161 3.40 6.28 -13.56
CA GLY A 161 2.76 6.31 -12.25
C GLY A 161 2.92 7.66 -11.53
N PHE A 162 4.08 8.29 -11.65
CA PHE A 162 4.32 9.64 -11.11
C PHE A 162 3.45 10.70 -11.79
N MET A 163 3.33 10.62 -13.12
CA MET A 163 2.60 11.60 -13.91
C MET A 163 1.08 11.52 -13.67
N THR A 164 0.56 10.35 -13.30
CA THR A 164 -0.87 10.14 -12.99
C THR A 164 -1.28 10.47 -11.56
N GLN A 165 -0.33 10.63 -10.63
CA GLN A 165 -0.62 11.06 -9.25
C GLN A 165 -0.97 12.54 -9.11
N LYS A 166 -0.82 13.34 -10.18
CA LYS A 166 -1.02 14.80 -10.17
C LYS A 166 -2.44 15.22 -9.78
N ASP A 167 -3.43 14.35 -9.99
CA ASP A 167 -4.86 14.61 -9.75
C ASP A 167 -5.45 13.80 -8.58
N ILE A 168 -4.63 13.00 -7.89
CA ILE A 168 -5.06 12.28 -6.69
C ILE A 168 -4.97 13.27 -5.51
N PRO A 169 -6.08 13.58 -4.81
CA PRO A 169 -6.03 14.44 -3.64
C PRO A 169 -5.01 13.90 -2.64
N ASP A 170 -4.25 14.77 -1.96
CA ASP A 170 -3.15 14.35 -1.08
C ASP A 170 -3.57 13.35 0.02
N SER A 171 -4.88 13.21 0.27
CA SER A 171 -5.48 12.19 1.13
C SER A 171 -5.44 10.75 0.60
N GLU A 172 -5.21 10.52 -0.70
CA GLU A 172 -5.28 9.20 -1.35
C GLU A 172 -3.93 8.71 -1.91
N LYS A 173 -2.86 9.50 -1.82
CA LYS A 173 -1.49 9.05 -2.13
C LYS A 173 -1.03 8.06 -1.06
N ALA A 174 -0.50 6.90 -1.46
CA ALA A 174 0.10 5.96 -0.52
C ALA A 174 1.29 6.60 0.20
N ASP A 175 1.22 6.59 1.53
CA ASP A 175 2.29 7.00 2.43
C ASP A 175 3.39 5.92 2.45
N PHE A 176 4.48 6.15 1.71
CA PHE A 176 5.68 5.29 1.69
C PHE A 176 6.79 5.74 2.63
N SER A 177 6.48 6.57 3.64
CA SER A 177 7.45 7.09 4.62
C SER A 177 8.26 6.04 5.41
N GLY A 178 8.02 4.75 5.19
CA GLY A 178 8.76 3.62 5.76
C GLY A 178 10.00 3.13 5.00
N TYR A 179 10.22 3.47 3.72
CA TYR A 179 11.43 3.02 3.00
C TYR A 179 12.53 4.09 3.06
N LYS A 180 13.43 3.95 4.03
CA LYS A 180 14.54 4.88 4.27
C LYS A 180 15.71 4.60 3.32
N GLU A 181 15.85 5.37 2.24
CA GLU A 181 17.17 5.87 1.86
C GLU A 181 17.28 7.31 2.37
N ARG A 182 18.30 7.59 3.18
CA ARG A 182 18.50 8.91 3.81
C ARG A 182 18.94 9.93 2.74
N PRO A 183 18.24 11.06 2.53
CA PRO A 183 18.81 12.17 1.78
C PRO A 183 19.06 13.38 2.68
N ARG A 184 20.12 14.08 2.30
CA ARG A 184 20.61 15.35 2.86
C ARG A 184 19.56 16.44 2.77
N VAL A 185 19.53 17.25 3.84
CA VAL A 185 18.76 18.49 3.98
C VAL A 185 19.14 19.49 2.88
N LYS A 186 18.18 19.87 2.05
CA LYS A 186 18.07 21.21 1.46
C LYS A 186 16.63 21.72 1.62
N SER A 187 16.54 22.95 2.07
CA SER A 187 15.37 23.65 2.60
C SER A 187 14.23 23.76 1.59
N GLN A 188 13.08 23.17 1.90
CA GLN A 188 11.81 23.39 1.18
C GLN A 188 11.13 24.70 1.65
N PRO A 189 10.49 25.45 0.72
CA PRO A 189 9.53 26.49 1.07
C PRO A 189 8.20 25.86 1.51
N ALA A 190 7.58 26.45 2.54
CA ALA A 190 6.43 25.93 3.27
C ALA A 190 5.21 25.58 2.40
N GLU A 191 4.73 24.32 2.50
CA GLU A 191 3.35 23.95 2.19
C GLU A 191 2.39 24.79 3.03
N ALA A 192 1.30 25.27 2.44
CA ALA A 192 0.23 25.96 3.14
C ALA A 192 -0.59 24.96 4.00
N GLY A 193 0.06 24.38 5.02
CA GLY A 193 -0.60 23.61 6.07
C GLY A 193 -1.31 24.52 7.06
N ASN A 194 -2.11 23.92 7.95
CA ASN A 194 -2.73 24.64 9.07
C ASN A 194 -1.63 25.44 9.80
N PRO A 195 -1.76 26.78 9.92
CA PRO A 195 -0.71 27.63 10.46
C PRO A 195 -0.32 27.20 11.88
N ILE A 196 -1.26 26.68 12.66
CA ILE A 196 -1.01 26.18 14.02
C ILE A 196 -0.07 24.96 14.01
N LEU A 197 -0.20 24.07 13.02
CA LEU A 197 0.71 22.92 12.87
C LEU A 197 2.10 23.37 12.40
N ALA A 198 2.19 24.39 11.55
CA ALA A 198 3.46 24.97 11.12
C ALA A 198 4.18 25.69 12.27
N ASP A 199 3.43 26.43 13.08
CA ASP A 199 3.93 27.11 14.28
C ASP A 199 4.39 26.09 15.33
N ALA A 200 3.61 25.03 15.58
CA ALA A 200 4.01 23.94 16.47
C ALA A 200 5.30 23.25 15.99
N LYS A 201 5.45 22.98 14.68
CA LYS A 201 6.70 22.45 14.11
C LYS A 201 7.88 23.41 14.32
N THR A 202 7.64 24.71 14.22
CA THR A 202 8.67 25.74 14.46
C THR A 202 9.09 25.74 15.92
N CYS A 203 8.13 25.72 16.87
CA CYS A 203 8.40 25.59 18.30
C CYS A 203 9.22 24.33 18.62
N MET A 204 8.86 23.17 18.04
CA MET A 204 9.62 21.92 18.20
C MET A 204 11.06 22.03 17.70
N ARG A 205 11.29 22.66 16.55
CA ARG A 205 12.65 22.86 16.00
C ARG A 205 13.49 23.81 16.84
N SER A 206 12.84 24.81 17.45
CA SER A 206 13.48 25.79 18.32
C SER A 206 13.63 25.31 19.78
N GLY A 207 13.18 24.09 20.11
CA GLY A 207 13.27 23.51 21.45
C GLY A 207 12.18 23.98 22.43
N HIS A 208 11.22 24.80 21.98
CA HIS A 208 10.09 25.27 22.79
C HIS A 208 8.97 24.23 22.80
N PHE A 209 9.23 23.08 23.43
CA PHE A 209 8.32 21.93 23.42
C PHE A 209 7.02 22.18 24.20
N GLU A 210 7.04 22.99 25.26
CA GLU A 210 5.85 23.34 26.04
C GLU A 210 4.88 24.22 25.23
N ASP A 211 5.41 25.19 24.47
CA ASP A 211 4.62 26.04 23.58
C ASP A 211 4.01 25.22 22.44
N ALA A 212 4.78 24.27 21.88
CA ALA A 212 4.28 23.33 20.89
C ALA A 212 3.12 22.48 21.47
N ALA A 213 3.26 21.96 22.69
CA ALA A 213 2.19 21.19 23.35
C ALA A 213 0.91 22.04 23.52
N ASN A 214 1.04 23.30 23.94
CA ASN A 214 -0.09 24.21 24.11
C ASN A 214 -0.82 24.47 22.78
N LEU A 215 -0.07 24.75 21.69
CA LEU A 215 -0.65 24.96 20.37
C LEU A 215 -1.41 23.73 19.87
N LEU A 216 -0.83 22.53 20.03
CA LEU A 216 -1.43 21.26 19.59
C LEU A 216 -2.67 20.90 20.41
N ASN A 217 -2.63 21.05 21.74
CA ASN A 217 -3.79 20.82 22.61
C ASN A 217 -4.96 21.74 22.26
N ASN A 218 -4.68 23.02 21.98
CA ASN A 218 -5.71 23.97 21.54
C ASN A 218 -6.33 23.57 20.19
N LEU A 219 -5.52 23.06 19.25
CA LEU A 219 -6.02 22.57 17.96
C LEU A 219 -6.92 21.34 18.13
N ILE A 220 -6.54 20.41 19.01
CA ILE A 220 -7.32 19.21 19.33
C ILE A 220 -8.67 19.60 19.96
N ALA A 221 -8.65 20.52 20.93
CA ALA A 221 -9.83 21.00 21.64
C ALA A 221 -10.80 21.77 20.72
N ASN A 222 -10.31 22.38 19.63
CA ASN A 222 -11.14 23.13 18.71
C ASN A 222 -12.09 22.20 17.93
N LYS A 223 -13.39 22.28 18.21
CA LYS A 223 -14.42 21.46 17.54
C LYS A 223 -14.50 21.68 16.03
N ALA A 224 -14.16 22.87 15.54
CA ALA A 224 -14.22 23.20 14.12
C ALA A 224 -12.95 22.81 13.34
N ALA A 225 -11.89 22.36 14.02
CA ALA A 225 -10.66 21.97 13.35
C ALA A 225 -10.88 20.69 12.51
N PRO A 226 -10.30 20.61 11.28
CA PRO A 226 -10.39 19.42 10.44
C PRO A 226 -9.92 18.15 11.13
N VAL A 227 -10.54 17.02 10.80
CA VAL A 227 -10.23 15.72 11.40
C VAL A 227 -8.76 15.33 11.21
N ILE A 228 -8.22 15.56 10.00
CA ILE A 228 -6.84 15.23 9.66
C ILE A 228 -5.84 16.08 10.47
N ASP A 229 -6.14 17.35 10.70
CA ASP A 229 -5.29 18.25 11.49
C ASP A 229 -5.21 17.80 12.95
N LYS A 230 -6.33 17.30 13.51
CA LYS A 230 -6.35 16.75 14.87
C LYS A 230 -5.56 15.46 14.99
N ILE A 231 -5.65 14.57 13.99
CA ILE A 231 -4.84 13.35 13.97
C ILE A 231 -3.35 13.70 13.92
N HIS A 232 -2.95 14.63 13.04
CA HIS A 232 -1.58 15.12 12.98
C HIS A 232 -1.15 15.78 14.31
N ALA A 233 -2.05 16.53 14.95
CA ALA A 233 -1.76 17.14 16.25
C ALA A 233 -1.50 16.10 17.33
N TYR A 234 -2.33 15.07 17.45
CA TYR A 234 -2.11 13.95 18.37
C TYR A 234 -0.76 13.26 18.13
N GLN A 235 -0.41 13.00 16.86
CA GLN A 235 0.86 12.38 16.50
C GLN A 235 2.06 13.26 16.87
N MET A 236 2.02 14.55 16.54
CA MET A 236 3.07 15.50 16.92
C MET A 236 3.17 15.65 18.44
N LEU A 237 2.05 15.59 19.16
CA LEU A 237 2.02 15.72 20.61
C LEU A 237 2.71 14.53 21.29
N VAL A 238 2.59 13.31 20.74
CA VAL A 238 3.38 12.15 21.18
C VAL A 238 4.89 12.42 21.05
N ASP A 239 5.33 13.01 19.94
CA ASP A 239 6.74 13.33 19.74
C ASP A 239 7.21 14.46 20.68
N VAL A 240 6.37 15.46 20.94
CA VAL A 240 6.63 16.52 21.92
C VAL A 240 6.80 15.94 23.32
N TYR A 241 5.87 15.10 23.78
CA TYR A 241 5.97 14.46 25.10
C TYR A 241 7.14 13.48 25.21
N ARG A 242 7.58 12.90 24.09
CA ARG A 242 8.83 12.12 24.06
C ARG A 242 10.06 12.98 24.34
N GLN A 243 10.12 14.19 23.78
CA GLN A 243 11.22 15.13 24.04
C GLN A 243 11.18 15.72 25.46
N LEU A 244 9.97 15.91 25.99
CA LEU A 244 9.77 16.35 27.37
C LEU A 244 9.95 15.23 28.41
N GLU A 245 10.29 14.00 27.97
CA GLU A 245 10.44 12.81 28.82
C GLU A 245 9.21 12.54 29.71
N GLN A 246 8.01 12.68 29.12
CA GLN A 246 6.71 12.57 29.78
C GLN A 246 5.96 11.29 29.35
N PRO A 247 6.34 10.09 29.85
CA PRO A 247 5.81 8.81 29.37
C PRO A 247 4.32 8.61 29.68
N ALA A 248 3.82 9.16 30.78
CA ALA A 248 2.39 9.08 31.12
C ALA A 248 1.52 9.83 30.10
N GLN A 249 1.98 11.01 29.68
CA GLN A 249 1.31 11.84 28.68
C GLN A 249 1.39 11.22 27.28
N ILE A 250 2.50 10.56 26.94
CA ILE A 250 2.60 9.77 25.69
C ILE A 250 1.50 8.72 25.64
N LEU A 251 1.41 7.89 26.69
CA LEU A 251 0.43 6.80 26.75
C LEU A 251 -1.00 7.34 26.70
N GLN A 252 -1.30 8.37 27.49
CA GLN A 252 -2.60 9.04 27.47
C GLN A 252 -2.96 9.56 26.08
N THR A 253 -2.03 10.24 25.42
CA THR A 253 -2.24 10.80 24.06
C THR A 253 -2.52 9.70 23.04
N GLN A 254 -1.86 8.55 23.16
CA GLN A 254 -2.09 7.40 22.28
C GLN A 254 -3.49 6.78 22.48
N HIS A 255 -3.97 6.66 23.73
CA HIS A 255 -5.34 6.25 24.01
C HIS A 255 -6.37 7.24 23.48
N GLU A 256 -6.13 8.55 23.68
CA GLU A 256 -7.02 9.59 23.18
C GLU A 256 -7.11 9.60 21.65
N LEU A 257 -5.98 9.41 20.97
CA LEU A 257 -5.94 9.27 19.51
C LEU A 257 -6.76 8.07 19.05
N LEU A 258 -6.58 6.90 19.68
CA LEU A 258 -7.30 5.68 19.32
C LEU A 258 -8.81 5.85 19.52
N HIS A 259 -9.22 6.40 20.66
CA HIS A 259 -10.63 6.69 20.93
C HIS A 259 -11.20 7.72 19.94
N TYR A 260 -10.44 8.77 19.62
CA TYR A 260 -10.83 9.80 18.66
C TYR A 260 -11.08 9.21 17.27
N VAL A 261 -10.15 8.42 16.72
CA VAL A 261 -10.34 7.84 15.38
C VAL A 261 -11.42 6.78 15.35
N THR A 262 -11.66 6.07 16.46
CA THR A 262 -12.76 5.11 16.56
C THR A 262 -14.13 5.80 16.51
N ARG A 263 -14.26 6.98 17.13
CA ARG A 263 -15.54 7.68 17.21
C ARG A 263 -15.81 8.65 16.05
N GLU A 264 -14.81 9.44 15.69
CA GLU A 264 -14.98 10.59 14.80
C GLU A 264 -14.37 10.37 13.40
N ALA A 265 -13.47 9.40 13.24
CA ALA A 265 -12.69 9.23 12.01
C ALA A 265 -12.45 7.76 11.63
N PRO A 266 -13.51 6.94 11.46
CA PRO A 266 -13.38 5.49 11.32
C PRO A 266 -12.54 5.06 10.10
N HIS A 267 -12.47 5.89 9.05
CA HIS A 267 -11.61 5.65 7.88
C HIS A 267 -10.11 5.59 8.22
N TYR A 268 -9.67 6.25 9.28
CA TYR A 268 -8.28 6.24 9.74
C TYR A 268 -8.01 5.16 10.81
N LYS A 269 -9.07 4.55 11.36
CA LYS A 269 -8.99 3.60 12.47
C LYS A 269 -8.04 2.46 12.19
N THR A 270 -8.14 1.80 11.03
CA THR A 270 -7.27 0.66 10.69
C THR A 270 -5.79 1.05 10.62
N LYS A 271 -5.45 2.23 10.08
CA LYS A 271 -4.06 2.73 10.01
C LYS A 271 -3.50 3.03 11.40
N ILE A 272 -4.31 3.64 12.27
CA ILE A 272 -3.88 3.92 13.65
C ILE A 272 -3.78 2.63 14.45
N LEU A 273 -4.73 1.70 14.29
CA LEU A 273 -4.75 0.43 15.01
C LEU A 273 -3.54 -0.45 14.66
N SER A 274 -3.08 -0.45 13.40
CA SER A 274 -1.85 -1.17 13.02
C SER A 274 -0.61 -0.56 13.67
N THR A 275 -0.56 0.78 13.78
CA THR A 275 0.51 1.48 14.50
C THR A 275 0.49 1.15 15.99
N VAL A 276 -0.68 1.21 16.63
CA VAL A 276 -0.86 0.85 18.04
C VAL A 276 -0.48 -0.61 18.28
N MET A 277 -0.87 -1.53 17.40
CA MET A 277 -0.51 -2.94 17.50
C MET A 277 1.01 -3.16 17.47
N ALA A 278 1.73 -2.41 16.64
CA ALA A 278 3.20 -2.44 16.62
C ALA A 278 3.79 -1.94 17.96
N LEU A 279 3.22 -0.89 18.55
CA LEU A 279 3.64 -0.37 19.86
C LEU A 279 3.36 -1.38 21.00
N VAL A 280 2.22 -2.06 20.97
CA VAL A 280 1.90 -3.15 21.91
C VAL A 280 2.96 -4.24 21.84
N LYS A 281 3.33 -4.65 20.61
CA LYS A 281 4.35 -5.68 20.39
C LYS A 281 5.73 -5.25 20.90
N ALA A 282 6.05 -3.95 20.81
CA ALA A 282 7.27 -3.37 21.36
C ALA A 282 7.23 -3.18 22.89
N GLY A 283 6.07 -3.32 23.54
CA GLY A 283 5.88 -3.05 24.97
C GLY A 283 5.79 -1.56 25.31
N GLU A 284 5.62 -0.70 24.30
CA GLU A 284 5.53 0.76 24.44
C GLU A 284 4.10 1.26 24.67
N PHE A 285 3.10 0.40 24.45
CA PHE A 285 1.68 0.69 24.67
C PHE A 285 1.00 -0.44 25.44
N THR A 286 0.24 -0.09 26.47
CA THR A 286 -0.57 -1.04 27.25
C THR A 286 -2.04 -0.78 26.98
N PRO A 287 -2.75 -1.66 26.25
CA PRO A 287 -4.16 -1.45 25.93
C PRO A 287 -5.06 -1.45 27.17
N THR A 288 -6.07 -0.59 27.14
CA THR A 288 -7.20 -0.65 28.08
C THR A 288 -8.14 -1.81 27.74
N PRO A 289 -8.98 -2.27 28.68
CA PRO A 289 -9.89 -3.39 28.43
C PRO A 289 -10.79 -3.22 27.20
N ASP A 290 -11.26 -2.00 26.93
CA ASP A 290 -12.13 -1.67 25.79
C ASP A 290 -11.38 -1.75 24.44
N GLU A 291 -10.07 -1.52 24.43
CA GLU A 291 -9.25 -1.52 23.21
C GLU A 291 -8.74 -2.92 22.84
N VAL A 292 -8.68 -3.83 23.81
CA VAL A 292 -8.11 -5.18 23.64
C VAL A 292 -8.80 -5.94 22.50
N HIS A 293 -10.12 -5.85 22.39
CA HIS A 293 -10.88 -6.61 21.40
C HIS A 293 -10.50 -6.24 19.97
N GLU A 294 -10.39 -4.93 19.69
CA GLU A 294 -10.11 -4.43 18.35
C GLU A 294 -8.66 -4.73 17.95
N ILE A 295 -7.71 -4.51 18.86
CA ILE A 295 -6.29 -4.82 18.64
C ILE A 295 -6.10 -6.33 18.42
N ALA A 296 -6.73 -7.18 19.23
CA ALA A 296 -6.66 -8.62 19.08
C ALA A 296 -7.29 -9.12 17.78
N THR A 297 -8.37 -8.47 17.32
CA THR A 297 -9.01 -8.79 16.03
C THR A 297 -8.06 -8.49 14.85
N LEU A 298 -7.42 -7.33 14.86
CA LEU A 298 -6.42 -6.97 13.84
C LEU A 298 -5.22 -7.93 13.89
N ALA A 299 -4.70 -8.24 15.09
CA ALA A 299 -3.59 -9.17 15.26
C ALA A 299 -3.90 -10.57 14.71
N LEU A 300 -5.14 -11.06 14.87
CA LEU A 300 -5.56 -12.33 14.32
C LEU A 300 -5.63 -12.31 12.78
N ALA A 301 -6.11 -11.19 12.21
CA ALA A 301 -6.19 -10.96 10.77
C ALA A 301 -4.80 -10.89 10.14
N GLU A 302 -3.84 -10.22 10.78
CA GLU A 302 -2.44 -10.14 10.37
C GLU A 302 -1.60 -11.40 10.71
N ASN A 303 -2.27 -12.48 11.14
CA ASN A 303 -1.63 -13.76 11.43
C ASN A 303 -0.56 -13.69 12.55
N GLN A 304 -0.83 -12.92 13.62
CA GLN A 304 0.02 -12.81 14.81
C GLN A 304 -0.61 -13.52 16.03
N PRO A 305 -0.72 -14.86 16.03
CA PRO A 305 -1.43 -15.60 17.07
C PRO A 305 -0.80 -15.47 18.47
N GLU A 306 0.51 -15.26 18.60
CA GLU A 306 1.15 -15.05 19.91
C GLU A 306 0.66 -13.74 20.56
N LEU A 307 0.51 -12.68 19.77
CA LEU A 307 0.04 -11.37 20.24
C LEU A 307 -1.43 -11.43 20.64
N VAL A 308 -2.27 -12.17 19.89
CA VAL A 308 -3.66 -12.41 20.29
C VAL A 308 -3.72 -13.06 21.67
N LEU A 309 -2.91 -14.11 21.90
CA LEU A 309 -2.91 -14.83 23.18
C LEU A 309 -2.35 -14.01 24.34
N SER A 310 -1.37 -13.13 24.11
CA SER A 310 -0.85 -12.24 25.15
C SER A 310 -1.89 -11.19 25.56
N LEU A 311 -2.66 -10.68 24.60
CA LEU A 311 -3.72 -9.69 24.82
C LEU A 311 -4.92 -10.29 25.56
N VAL A 312 -5.45 -11.42 25.07
CA VAL A 312 -6.75 -11.92 25.54
C VAL A 312 -6.66 -13.06 26.56
N GLY A 313 -5.51 -13.72 26.68
CA GLY A 313 -5.37 -14.98 27.44
C GLY A 313 -5.65 -14.86 28.95
N LYS A 314 -5.50 -13.65 29.52
CA LYS A 314 -5.81 -13.35 30.94
C LYS A 314 -7.00 -12.40 31.11
N PHE A 315 -7.68 -12.04 30.02
CA PHE A 315 -8.68 -10.97 30.00
C PHE A 315 -9.82 -11.22 30.99
N ALA A 316 -10.43 -12.42 30.99
CA ALA A 316 -11.54 -12.73 31.90
C ALA A 316 -11.12 -12.90 33.36
N LYS A 317 -9.81 -12.97 33.66
CA LYS A 317 -9.30 -12.93 35.04
C LYS A 317 -9.11 -11.50 35.53
N GLN A 318 -8.76 -10.59 34.61
CA GLN A 318 -8.52 -9.18 34.90
C GLN A 318 -9.84 -8.39 34.91
N VAL A 319 -10.75 -8.67 33.97
CA VAL A 319 -12.04 -7.99 33.83
C VAL A 319 -13.16 -9.02 33.54
N PRO A 320 -13.63 -9.77 34.57
CA PRO A 320 -14.52 -10.92 34.39
C PRO A 320 -15.91 -10.60 33.83
N GLU A 321 -16.40 -9.37 34.03
CA GLU A 321 -17.74 -8.91 33.66
C GLU A 321 -17.77 -8.11 32.35
N HIS A 322 -16.64 -7.98 31.66
CA HIS A 322 -16.56 -7.20 30.43
C HIS A 322 -17.40 -7.86 29.30
N PRO A 323 -18.15 -7.09 28.49
CA PRO A 323 -18.98 -7.64 27.41
C PRO A 323 -18.16 -8.48 26.41
N ASP A 324 -16.92 -8.07 26.13
CA ASP A 324 -16.06 -8.76 25.16
C ASP A 324 -15.39 -10.03 25.67
N VAL A 325 -15.65 -10.50 26.89
CA VAL A 325 -15.03 -11.72 27.43
C VAL A 325 -15.19 -12.91 26.47
N VAL A 326 -16.42 -13.15 25.98
CA VAL A 326 -16.69 -14.27 25.08
C VAL A 326 -16.05 -14.05 23.71
N ALA A 327 -16.10 -12.82 23.18
CA ALA A 327 -15.51 -12.47 21.90
C ALA A 327 -13.97 -12.63 21.91
N ASN A 328 -13.32 -12.14 22.96
CA ASN A 328 -11.88 -12.22 23.18
C ASN A 328 -11.41 -13.68 23.35
N TYR A 329 -12.18 -14.51 24.05
CA TYR A 329 -11.82 -15.93 24.21
C TYR A 329 -12.07 -16.73 22.92
N LEU A 330 -13.03 -16.34 22.08
CA LEU A 330 -13.18 -16.88 20.73
C LEU A 330 -11.95 -16.54 19.86
N LEU A 331 -11.43 -15.31 19.94
CA LEU A 331 -10.18 -14.93 19.27
C LEU A 331 -8.99 -15.76 19.75
N ALA A 332 -8.85 -15.99 21.06
CA ALA A 332 -7.82 -16.90 21.60
C ALA A 332 -7.96 -18.33 21.06
N ALA A 333 -9.18 -18.85 20.95
CA ALA A 333 -9.40 -20.18 20.41
C ALA A 333 -8.97 -20.28 18.94
N LYS A 334 -9.30 -19.27 18.12
CA LYS A 334 -8.84 -19.17 16.72
C LYS A 334 -7.33 -19.05 16.61
N ALA A 335 -6.68 -18.30 17.51
CA ALA A 335 -5.22 -18.20 17.55
C ALA A 335 -4.55 -19.55 17.92
N LEU A 336 -5.10 -20.27 18.90
CA LEU A 336 -4.64 -21.62 19.26
C LEU A 336 -4.83 -22.64 18.13
N ASP A 337 -5.94 -22.56 17.39
CA ASP A 337 -6.19 -23.37 16.20
C ASP A 337 -5.14 -23.10 15.11
N LYS A 338 -4.83 -21.82 14.83
CA LYS A 338 -3.75 -21.44 13.89
C LYS A 338 -2.37 -21.98 14.30
N GLN A 339 -2.09 -22.07 15.61
CA GLN A 339 -0.85 -22.66 16.13
C GLN A 339 -0.88 -24.21 16.21
N GLY A 340 -1.95 -24.87 15.75
CA GLY A 340 -2.08 -26.33 15.83
C GLY A 340 -2.28 -26.88 17.25
N GLN A 341 -2.59 -26.01 18.21
CA GLN A 341 -2.83 -26.36 19.62
C GLN A 341 -4.30 -26.77 19.85
N TYR A 342 -4.77 -27.73 19.07
CA TYR A 342 -6.18 -28.14 19.01
C TYR A 342 -6.74 -28.61 20.36
N GLU A 343 -5.95 -29.30 21.20
CA GLU A 343 -6.43 -29.71 22.53
C GLU A 343 -6.81 -28.50 23.41
N LYS A 344 -6.00 -27.44 23.38
CA LYS A 344 -6.22 -26.23 24.18
C LYS A 344 -7.41 -25.44 23.64
N ALA A 345 -7.48 -25.25 22.33
CA ALA A 345 -8.61 -24.59 21.68
C ALA A 345 -9.93 -25.31 21.99
N TYR A 346 -9.94 -26.65 21.90
CA TYR A 346 -11.13 -27.46 22.19
C TYR A 346 -11.61 -27.31 23.64
N ARG A 347 -10.68 -27.37 24.62
CA ARG A 347 -11.01 -27.16 26.04
C ARG A 347 -11.55 -25.76 26.30
N LEU A 348 -10.93 -24.74 25.69
CA LEU A 348 -11.32 -23.34 25.84
C LEU A 348 -12.76 -23.12 25.35
N LEU A 349 -13.04 -23.54 24.12
CA LEU A 349 -14.36 -23.42 23.49
C LEU A 349 -15.43 -24.23 24.24
N GLY A 350 -15.11 -25.45 24.69
CA GLY A 350 -16.03 -26.23 25.52
C GLY A 350 -16.38 -25.55 26.85
N GLY A 351 -15.41 -24.87 27.47
CA GLY A 351 -15.62 -24.06 28.65
C GLY A 351 -16.57 -22.88 28.40
N LEU A 352 -16.40 -22.18 27.27
CA LEU A 352 -17.29 -21.09 26.86
C LEU A 352 -18.72 -21.55 26.66
N ILE A 353 -18.93 -22.67 25.94
CA ILE A 353 -20.27 -23.24 25.70
C ILE A 353 -20.97 -23.58 27.01
N LYS A 354 -20.24 -24.12 28.00
CA LYS A 354 -20.81 -24.46 29.30
C LYS A 354 -21.15 -23.23 30.14
N LYS A 355 -20.31 -22.20 30.10
CA LYS A 355 -20.42 -21.02 30.96
C LYS A 355 -21.37 -19.95 30.40
N TYR A 356 -21.47 -19.82 29.07
CA TYR A 356 -22.24 -18.76 28.40
C TYR A 356 -23.19 -19.32 27.31
N PRO A 357 -24.10 -20.25 27.61
CA PRO A 357 -24.88 -20.98 26.60
C PRO A 357 -25.83 -20.12 25.75
N GLU A 358 -26.26 -18.96 26.25
CA GLU A 358 -27.21 -18.05 25.59
C GLU A 358 -26.55 -16.80 24.98
N HIS A 359 -25.22 -16.73 24.95
CA HIS A 359 -24.51 -15.55 24.43
C HIS A 359 -24.68 -15.41 22.90
N ALA A 360 -24.72 -14.17 22.39
CA ALA A 360 -24.96 -13.86 20.98
C ALA A 360 -24.00 -14.59 20.02
N LEU A 361 -22.72 -14.69 20.39
CA LEU A 361 -21.67 -15.39 19.61
C LEU A 361 -21.69 -16.92 19.72
N MET A 362 -22.66 -17.55 20.40
CA MET A 362 -22.62 -19.00 20.62
C MET A 362 -22.72 -19.85 19.36
N ILE A 363 -23.33 -19.32 18.28
CA ILE A 363 -23.35 -19.99 16.98
C ILE A 363 -21.92 -20.13 16.45
N GLU A 364 -21.14 -19.06 16.49
CA GLU A 364 -19.75 -19.05 16.05
C GLU A 364 -18.86 -19.92 16.95
N VAL A 365 -19.03 -19.83 18.27
CA VAL A 365 -18.27 -20.63 19.24
C VAL A 365 -18.51 -22.14 19.00
N LYS A 366 -19.76 -22.55 18.77
CA LYS A 366 -20.09 -23.95 18.46
C LYS A 366 -19.53 -24.40 17.11
N SER A 367 -19.58 -23.52 16.10
CA SER A 367 -18.99 -23.79 14.79
C SER A 367 -17.48 -24.03 14.89
N GLU A 368 -16.76 -23.15 15.58
CA GLU A 368 -15.32 -23.26 15.81
C GLU A 368 -14.99 -24.51 16.64
N PHE A 369 -15.80 -24.82 17.66
CA PHE A 369 -15.64 -26.02 18.48
C PHE A 369 -15.68 -27.31 17.65
N LEU A 370 -16.63 -27.40 16.70
CA LEU A 370 -16.73 -28.54 15.79
C LEU A 370 -15.57 -28.59 14.79
N SER A 371 -15.13 -27.44 14.28
CA SER A 371 -13.94 -27.33 13.42
C SER A 371 -12.69 -27.89 14.11
N VAL A 372 -12.38 -27.37 15.29
CA VAL A 372 -11.23 -27.79 16.10
C VAL A 372 -11.33 -29.27 16.50
N LYS A 373 -12.52 -29.76 16.85
CA LYS A 373 -12.74 -31.18 17.18
C LYS A 373 -12.35 -32.09 16.02
N ARG A 374 -12.76 -31.76 14.78
CA ARG A 374 -12.40 -32.54 13.59
C ARG A 374 -10.88 -32.58 13.38
N LYS A 375 -10.21 -31.43 13.47
CA LYS A 375 -8.74 -31.34 13.32
C LYS A 375 -8.01 -32.13 14.42
N LEU A 376 -8.50 -32.08 15.65
CA LEU A 376 -7.94 -32.84 16.77
C LEU A 376 -8.02 -34.36 16.52
N VAL A 377 -9.18 -34.86 16.07
CA VAL A 377 -9.35 -36.29 15.74
C VAL A 377 -8.42 -36.69 14.59
N GLN A 378 -8.32 -35.87 13.53
CA GLN A 378 -7.40 -36.13 12.43
C GLN A 378 -5.94 -36.24 12.89
N LYS A 379 -5.50 -35.30 13.73
CA LYS A 379 -4.13 -35.32 14.32
C LYS A 379 -3.88 -36.59 15.14
N GLN A 380 -4.84 -37.01 15.95
CA GLN A 380 -4.73 -38.24 16.75
C GLN A 380 -4.72 -39.50 15.89
N THR A 381 -5.54 -39.56 14.83
CA THR A 381 -5.55 -40.69 13.89
C THR A 381 -4.24 -40.78 13.11
N ALA A 382 -3.71 -39.65 12.63
CA ALA A 382 -2.41 -39.60 11.96
C ALA A 382 -1.26 -40.05 12.89
N ALA A 383 -1.26 -39.62 14.15
CA ALA A 383 -0.26 -40.05 15.13
C ALA A 383 -0.30 -41.56 15.42
N LYS A 384 -1.49 -42.18 15.44
CA LYS A 384 -1.64 -43.64 15.62
C LYS A 384 -1.15 -44.45 14.42
N LEU A 385 -1.23 -43.90 13.21
CA LEU A 385 -0.75 -44.56 11.99
C LEU A 385 0.79 -44.50 11.84
N GLN A 386 1.46 -43.59 12.57
CA GLN A 386 2.92 -43.39 12.50
C GLN A 386 3.71 -44.13 13.60
N GLN A 387 3.05 -44.84 14.52
CA GLN A 387 3.75 -45.67 15.50
C GLN A 387 4.10 -47.03 14.87
N PRO A 388 5.39 -47.39 14.71
CA PRO A 388 5.77 -48.73 14.26
C PRO A 388 5.34 -49.75 15.31
N LYS A 389 4.83 -50.89 14.83
CA LYS A 389 4.47 -52.04 15.67
C LYS A 389 5.69 -52.64 16.37
#